data_AF-A0A7Z0C105-F1
#
_entry.id   AF-A0A7Z0C105-F1
#
_cell.length_a   1.000
_cell.length_b   1.000
_cell.length_c   1.000
_cell.angle_alpha   90.00
_cell.angle_beta   90.00
_cell.angle_gamma   90.00
#
_symmetry.space_group_name_H-M   'P 1'
#
loop_
_entity.id
_entity.type
_entity.pdbx_description
1 polymer ?
#
loop_
_entity_poly.entity_id
_entity_poly.type
_entity_poly.pdbx_seq_one_letter_code
_entity_poly.pdbx_strand_id
1 'polypeptide(L)'
;MRGAEQNKAKQVCQGCPVRTECLAEALDNQIEWGVWGGMTERERRALLRRRPNASWRQVLETARTQSPGDQAPAPAAVPVRAVRSA
;
A
#
# COMPACT_ATOMS: atom_id res chain seq x y z
N MET A 1 -0.43 -12.36 14.96
CA MET A 1 -1.16 -12.89 13.79
C MET A 1 -0.40 -14.10 13.26
N ARG A 2 -1.06 -15.25 12.99
CA ARG A 2 -0.39 -16.42 12.40
C ARG A 2 -0.16 -16.22 10.90
N GLY A 3 0.90 -16.78 10.34
CA GLY A 3 1.26 -16.60 8.93
C GLY A 3 0.16 -17.00 7.93
N ALA A 4 -0.65 -18.02 8.27
CA ALA A 4 -1.79 -18.43 7.44
C ALA A 4 -2.85 -17.33 7.28
N GLU A 5 -3.13 -16.56 8.34
CA GLU A 5 -4.09 -15.44 8.29
C GLU A 5 -3.54 -14.26 7.51
N GLN A 6 -2.23 -14.02 7.57
CA GLN A 6 -1.57 -13.03 6.72
C GLN A 6 -1.65 -13.40 5.24
N ASN A 7 -1.47 -14.67 4.89
CA ASN A 7 -1.58 -15.14 3.50
C ASN A 7 -2.99 -14.96 2.95
N LYS A 8 -4.03 -15.26 3.73
CA LYS A 8 -5.42 -14.98 3.35
C LYS A 8 -5.63 -13.49 3.08
N ALA A 9 -5.14 -12.62 3.96
CA ALA A 9 -5.23 -11.18 3.76
C ALA A 9 -4.47 -10.70 2.50
N LYS A 10 -3.29 -11.27 2.21
CA LYS A 10 -2.53 -10.95 0.99
C LYS A 10 -3.30 -11.31 -0.28
N GLN A 11 -4.07 -12.39 -0.28
CA GLN A 11 -4.89 -12.79 -1.43
C GLN A 11 -5.98 -11.76 -1.73
N VAL A 12 -6.64 -11.22 -0.69
CA VAL A 12 -7.65 -10.14 -0.85
C VAL A 12 -7.05 -8.91 -1.54
N CYS A 13 -5.78 -8.61 -1.29
CA CYS A 13 -5.12 -7.45 -1.89
C CYS A 13 -4.92 -7.55 -3.41
N GLN A 14 -4.97 -8.73 -4.03
CA GLN A 14 -4.57 -8.88 -5.45
C GLN A 14 -5.45 -8.09 -6.43
N GLY A 15 -6.76 -8.07 -6.22
CA GLY A 15 -7.71 -7.30 -7.04
C GLY A 15 -8.06 -5.92 -6.49
N CYS A 16 -7.34 -5.44 -5.47
CA CYS A 16 -7.66 -4.19 -4.81
C CYS A 16 -7.19 -2.99 -5.67
N PRO A 17 -8.09 -2.09 -6.11
CA PRO A 17 -7.73 -0.97 -6.99
C PRO A 17 -6.81 0.06 -6.32
N VAL A 18 -6.75 0.06 -4.98
CA VAL A 18 -5.89 0.94 -4.17
C VAL A 18 -4.67 0.23 -3.60
N ARG A 19 -4.28 -0.92 -4.15
CA ARG A 19 -3.19 -1.74 -3.58
C ARG A 19 -1.89 -0.94 -3.45
N THR A 20 -1.57 -0.14 -4.46
CA THR A 20 -0.37 0.70 -4.51
C THR A 20 -0.40 1.81 -3.47
N GLU A 21 -1.50 2.54 -3.39
CA GLU A 21 -1.73 3.66 -2.47
C GLU A 21 -1.74 3.16 -1.03
N CYS A 22 -2.41 2.04 -0.76
CA CYS A 22 -2.44 1.37 0.54
C CYS A 22 -1.04 0.92 0.99
N LEU A 23 -0.21 0.39 0.08
CA LEU A 23 1.17 0.02 0.42
C LEU A 23 2.04 1.24 0.69
N ALA A 24 1.90 2.28 -0.13
CA ALA A 24 2.64 3.54 0.02
C ALA A 24 2.35 4.16 1.39
N GLU A 25 1.07 4.25 1.77
CA GLU A 25 0.65 4.79 3.07
C GLU A 25 1.28 4.02 4.24
N ALA A 26 1.31 2.69 4.15
CA ALA A 26 1.90 1.86 5.21
C ALA A 26 3.42 2.00 5.32
N LEU A 27 4.12 2.28 4.22
CA LEU A 27 5.57 2.46 4.20
C LEU A 27 5.96 3.89 4.63
N ASP A 28 5.29 4.90 4.09
CA ASP A 28 5.56 6.32 4.40
C ASP A 28 5.29 6.62 5.89
N ASN A 29 4.23 6.04 6.47
CA ASN A 29 3.90 6.19 7.90
C ASN A 29 4.51 5.11 8.80
N GLN A 30 5.34 4.23 8.25
CA GLN A 30 5.98 3.12 8.99
C GLN A 30 4.99 2.30 9.84
N ILE A 31 3.80 2.02 9.31
CA ILE A 31 2.76 1.29 10.04
C ILE A 31 3.29 -0.08 10.45
N GLU A 32 3.31 -0.32 11.75
CA GLU A 32 4.03 -1.47 12.32
C GLU A 32 3.27 -2.78 12.17
N TRP A 33 1.95 -2.79 12.01
CA TRP A 33 1.14 -4.03 12.08
C TRP A 33 0.40 -4.35 10.78
N GLY A 34 -0.06 -5.60 10.67
CA GLY A 34 -1.04 -6.02 9.66
C GLY A 34 -0.48 -6.21 8.24
N VAL A 35 -1.39 -6.55 7.32
CA VAL A 35 -1.12 -6.68 5.87
C VAL A 35 -1.64 -5.44 5.16
N TRP A 36 -0.76 -4.80 4.38
CA TRP A 36 -1.05 -3.57 3.66
C TRP A 36 -0.57 -3.71 2.23
N GLY A 37 -1.45 -3.41 1.27
CA GLY A 37 -1.15 -3.50 -0.17
C GLY A 37 -0.49 -4.81 -0.61
N GLY A 38 -0.86 -5.93 0.03
CA GLY A 38 -0.32 -7.26 -0.27
C GLY A 38 1.02 -7.57 0.40
N MET A 39 1.48 -6.77 1.36
CA MET A 39 2.71 -7.02 2.11
C MET A 39 2.46 -7.15 3.61
N THR A 40 3.11 -8.14 4.22
CA THR A 40 3.20 -8.30 5.67
C THR A 40 4.12 -7.24 6.27
N GLU A 41 3.95 -7.00 7.57
CA GLU A 41 4.86 -6.20 8.41
C GLU A 41 6.34 -6.55 8.17
N ARG A 42 6.69 -7.85 8.21
CA ARG A 42 8.08 -8.31 8.03
C ARG A 42 8.66 -7.92 6.68
N GLU A 43 7.86 -8.05 5.62
CA GLU A 43 8.26 -7.69 4.26
C GLU A 43 8.42 -6.16 4.13
N ARG A 44 7.51 -5.38 4.69
CA ARG A 44 7.61 -3.90 4.72
C ARG A 44 8.84 -3.43 5.51
N ARG A 45 9.09 -4.01 6.69
CA ARG A 45 10.29 -3.69 7.49
C ARG A 45 11.59 -3.97 6.73
N ALA A 46 11.61 -5.00 5.87
CA ALA A 46 12.76 -5.27 5.01
C ALA A 46 12.97 -4.19 3.94
N LEU A 47 11.89 -3.64 3.38
CA LEU A 47 11.96 -2.51 2.43
C LEU A 47 12.46 -1.23 3.11
N LEU A 48 11.91 -0.89 4.27
CA LEU A 48 12.31 0.31 5.03
C LEU A 48 13.79 0.28 5.41
N ARG A 49 14.33 -0.89 5.79
CA ARG A 49 15.78 -1.04 6.05
C ARG A 49 16.65 -0.81 4.81
N ARG A 50 16.16 -1.17 3.62
CA ARG A 50 16.90 -0.99 2.36
C ARG A 50 16.85 0.45 1.86
N ARG A 51 15.77 1.18 2.15
CA ARG A 51 15.53 2.55 1.67
C ARG A 51 14.83 3.39 2.76
N PRO A 52 15.59 3.86 3.77
CA PRO A 52 15.00 4.57 4.91
C PRO A 52 14.40 5.94 4.54
N ASN A 53 14.90 6.58 3.48
CA ASN A 53 14.51 7.95 3.07
C ASN A 53 13.78 7.98 1.72
N ALA A 54 13.21 6.86 1.28
CA ALA A 54 12.46 6.84 0.02
C ALA A 54 11.06 7.44 0.19
N SER A 55 10.62 8.19 -0.82
CA SER A 55 9.20 8.52 -1.02
C SER A 55 8.50 7.30 -1.64
N TRP A 56 7.83 6.49 -0.83
CA TRP A 56 7.30 5.20 -1.30
C TRP A 56 6.13 5.38 -2.25
N ARG A 57 5.32 6.43 -2.07
CA ARG A 57 4.28 6.81 -3.04
C ARG A 57 4.85 6.95 -4.46
N GLN A 58 5.89 7.78 -4.63
CA GLN A 58 6.51 7.98 -5.94
C GLN A 58 7.16 6.70 -6.49
N VAL A 59 7.88 5.95 -5.64
CA VAL A 59 8.54 4.70 -6.04
C VAL A 59 7.53 3.69 -6.57
N LEU A 60 6.41 3.51 -5.87
CA LEU A 60 5.41 2.51 -6.21
C LEU A 60 4.51 2.94 -7.38
N GLU A 61 4.15 4.22 -7.48
CA GLU A 61 3.41 4.76 -8.63
C GLU A 61 4.21 4.63 -9.92
N THR A 62 5.51 4.94 -9.87
CA THR A 62 6.42 4.79 -11.02
C THR A 62 6.53 3.32 -11.45
N ALA A 63 6.61 2.39 -10.49
CA ALA A 63 6.62 0.96 -10.80
C ALA A 63 5.29 0.48 -11.42
N ARG A 64 4.16 1.00 -10.93
CA ARG A 64 2.82 0.67 -11.45
C ARG A 64 2.67 1.11 -12.91
N THR A 65 3.03 2.34 -13.25
CA THR A 65 2.89 2.88 -14.60
C THR A 65 3.77 2.18 -15.63
N GLN A 66 4.92 1.65 -15.21
CA GLN A 66 5.81 0.86 -16.06
C GLN A 66 5.29 -0.56 -16.34
N SER A 67 4.33 -1.06 -15.56
CA SER A 67 3.72 -2.39 -15.70
C SER A 67 2.23 -2.25 -16.04
N PRO A 68 1.88 -2.02 -17.33
CA PRO A 68 0.49 -1.72 -17.73
C PRO A 68 -0.48 -2.91 -17.62
N GLY A 69 -0.01 -4.14 -17.41
CA GLY A 69 -0.83 -5.36 -17.42
C GLY A 69 -1.67 -5.65 -16.18
N ASP A 70 -1.57 -4.88 -15.10
CA ASP A 70 -2.13 -5.22 -13.77
C ASP A 70 -3.07 -4.13 -13.21
N GLN A 71 -3.52 -3.17 -14.04
CA GLN A 71 -4.24 -1.98 -13.56
C GLN A 71 -5.76 -2.03 -13.77
N ALA A 72 -6.50 -2.10 -12.66
CA ALA A 72 -7.80 -1.42 -12.56
C ALA A 72 -7.54 0.10 -12.40
N PRO A 73 -8.41 0.99 -12.92
CA PRO A 73 -8.20 2.42 -12.83
C PRO A 73 -8.04 2.83 -11.37
N ALA A 74 -6.95 3.55 -11.06
CA ALA A 74 -6.74 4.15 -9.74
C ALA A 74 -8.01 4.92 -9.36
N PRO A 75 -8.55 4.80 -8.13
CA PRO A 75 -9.68 5.63 -7.76
C PRO A 75 -9.21 7.08 -7.83
N ALA A 76 -9.92 7.86 -8.64
CA ALA A 76 -9.81 9.31 -8.61
C ALA A 76 -9.82 9.74 -7.15
N ALA A 77 -8.77 10.44 -6.72
CA ALA A 77 -8.60 10.95 -5.37
C ALA A 77 -9.95 11.47 -4.86
N VAL A 78 -10.57 10.73 -3.94
CA VAL A 78 -11.86 11.14 -3.36
C VAL A 78 -11.52 12.39 -2.54
N PRO A 79 -12.03 13.58 -2.90
CA PRO A 79 -11.76 14.76 -2.10
C PRO A 79 -12.29 14.49 -0.69
N VAL A 80 -11.40 14.52 0.31
CA VAL A 80 -11.81 14.46 1.72
C VAL A 80 -12.70 15.67 1.96
N ARG A 81 -14.00 15.43 2.06
CA ARG A 81 -14.99 16.48 2.30
C ARG A 81 -14.67 17.08 3.66
N ALA A 82 -14.23 18.33 3.68
CA ALA A 82 -13.98 19.06 4.92
C ALA A 82 -15.27 19.08 5.75
N VAL A 83 -15.28 18.36 6.87
CA VAL A 83 -16.34 18.48 7.87
C VAL A 83 -16.16 19.84 8.52
N ARG A 84 -17.00 20.81 8.13
CA ARG A 84 -17.14 22.06 8.86
C ARG A 84 -17.92 21.76 10.13
N SER A 85 -17.26 21.84 11.28
CA SER A 85 -17.92 21.91 12.58
C SER A 85 -18.78 23.19 12.61
N ALA A 86 -20.06 23.03 12.95
CA ALA A 86 -21.00 24.12 13.19
C ALA A 86 -20.76 24.76 14.57
#